data_AF-F5VEL9-F1
#
_entry.id   AF-F5VEL9-F1
#
_cell.length_a   1.000
_cell.length_b   1.000
_cell.length_c   1.000
_cell.angle_alpha   90.00
_cell.angle_beta   90.00
_cell.angle_gamma   90.00
#
_symmetry.space_group_name_H-M   'P 1'
#
loop_
_entity.id
_entity.type
_entity.pdbx_description
1 polymer ?
#
loop_
_entity_poly.entity_id
_entity_poly.type
_entity_poly.pdbx_seq_one_letter_code
_entity_poly.pdbx_strand_id
1 'polypeptide(L)' 'MFPPTCRYYPTCSNYAIDAIKKHGIVKGIIMGIFRILRCNPFVEGGVDVVPEKFTIFRNDDK' A
#
# COMPACT_ATOMS: atom_id res chain seq x y z
N MET A 1 5.88 24.48 1.53
CA MET A 1 5.50 23.27 2.28
C MET A 1 4.84 22.32 1.29
N PHE A 2 5.50 21.24 0.86
CA PHE A 2 4.92 20.35 -0.15
C PHE A 2 3.81 19.48 0.48
N PRO A 3 2.64 19.35 -0.15
CA PRO A 3 1.58 18.47 0.35
C PRO A 3 2.03 17.00 0.37
N PRO A 4 1.43 16.16 1.24
CA PRO A 4 1.78 14.75 1.33
C PRO A 4 1.62 14.06 -0.03
N THR A 5 2.72 13.50 -0.53
CA THR A 5 2.90 13.00 -1.91
C THR A 5 2.32 11.59 -2.13
N CYS A 6 1.72 11.00 -1.10
CA CYS A 6 1.09 9.69 -1.22
C CYS A 6 -0.29 9.83 -1.86
N ARG A 7 -0.46 9.22 -3.03
CA ARG A 7 -1.77 9.20 -3.70
C ARG A 7 -2.73 8.15 -3.14
N TYR A 8 -2.20 7.20 -2.37
CA TYR A 8 -3.00 6.21 -1.68
C TYR A 8 -3.17 6.57 -0.21
N TYR A 9 -4.36 6.34 0.32
CA TYR A 9 -4.66 6.42 1.74
C TYR A 9 -4.90 5.01 2.31
N PRO A 10 -4.34 4.64 3.47
CA PRO A 10 -3.27 5.32 4.18
C PRO A 10 -1.97 5.37 3.37
N THR A 11 -1.01 6.20 3.82
CA THR A 11 0.29 6.42 3.15
C THR A 11 1.07 5.11 2.96
N CYS A 12 1.98 5.06 1.99
CA CYS A 12 2.80 3.87 1.70
C CYS A 12 3.59 3.38 2.92
N SER A 13 4.08 4.29 3.76
CA SER A 13 4.77 3.94 5.01
C SER A 13 3.82 3.29 6.03
N ASN A 14 2.62 3.86 6.24
CA ASN A 14 1.62 3.26 7.11
C ASN A 14 1.18 1.89 6.60
N TYR A 15 0.95 1.75 5.29
CA TYR A 15 0.60 0.48 4.69
C TYR A 15 1.69 -0.58 4.90
N ALA A 16 2.96 -0.22 4.71
CA ALA A 16 4.07 -1.14 4.96
C ALA A 16 4.13 -1.58 6.43
N ILE A 17 3.93 -0.66 7.37
CA ILE A 17 3.89 -0.98 8.81
C ILE A 17 2.72 -1.93 9.12
N ASP A 18 1.53 -1.65 8.59
CA ASP A 18 0.33 -2.47 8.83
C ASP A 18 0.48 -3.87 8.17
N ALA A 19 1.10 -3.93 6.99
CA ALA A 19 1.37 -5.17 6.29
C ALA A 19 2.40 -6.04 7.01
N ILE A 20 3.45 -5.44 7.58
CA ILE A 20 4.41 -6.14 8.41
C ILE A 20 3.75 -6.67 9.69
N LYS A 21 2.88 -5.87 10.33
CA LYS A 21 2.16 -6.29 11.54
C LYS A 21 1.18 -7.45 11.28
N LYS A 22 0.48 -7.45 10.15
CA LYS A 22 -0.52 -8.48 9.80
C LYS A 22 0.09 -9.75 9.19
N HIS A 23 0.98 -9.60 8.22
CA HIS A 23 1.48 -10.72 7.39
C HIS A 23 2.91 -11.16 7.74
N GLY A 24 3.58 -10.44 8.65
CA GLY A 24 4.98 -10.62 8.98
C GLY A 24 5.92 -9.84 8.04
N ILE A 25 7.20 -9.78 8.41
CA ILE A 25 8.21 -8.92 7.76
C ILE A 25 8.36 -9.22 6.27
N VAL A 26 8.51 -10.49 5.88
CA VAL A 26 8.77 -10.88 4.49
C VAL A 26 7.61 -10.49 3.57
N LYS A 27 6.38 -10.90 3.94
CA LYS A 27 5.18 -10.62 3.15
C LYS A 27 4.81 -9.14 3.17
N GLY A 28 4.96 -8.48 4.32
CA GLY A 28 4.69 -7.06 4.47
C GLY A 28 5.60 -6.18 3.62
N ILE A 29 6.90 -6.52 3.54
CA ILE A 29 7.86 -5.85 2.67
C ILE A 29 7.48 -6.04 1.20
N ILE A 30 7.14 -7.26 0.77
CA ILE A 30 6.74 -7.54 -0.62
C ILE A 30 5.50 -6.71 -1.00
N MET A 31 4.48 -6.67 -0.15
CA MET A 31 3.28 -5.85 -0.40
C MET A 31 3.59 -4.36 -0.48
N GLY A 32 4.42 -3.84 0.43
CA GLY A 32 4.82 -2.44 0.46
C GLY A 32 5.60 -2.03 -0.79
N ILE A 33 6.57 -2.84 -1.21
CA ILE A 33 7.39 -2.60 -2.41
C ILE A 33 6.50 -2.60 -3.66
N PHE A 34 5.63 -3.59 -3.82
CA PHE A 34 4.72 -3.64 -4.96
C PHE A 34 3.75 -2.45 -5.02
N ARG A 35 3.35 -1.91 -3.86
CA ARG A 35 2.50 -0.71 -3.81
C ARG A 35 3.28 0.54 -4.20
N ILE A 36 4.55 0.67 -3.77
CA ILE A 36 5.42 1.78 -4.18
C ILE A 36 5.67 1.76 -5.69
N LEU A 37 5.94 0.59 -6.27
CA LEU A 37 6.10 0.42 -7.72
C LEU A 37 4.86 0.86 -8.52
N ARG A 38 3.66 0.73 -7.93
CA ARG A 38 2.39 1.17 -8.52
C ARG A 38 2.04 2.64 -8.23
N CYS A 39 2.78 3.29 -7.34
CA CYS A 39 2.58 4.70 -6.98
C CYS A 39 3.27 5.61 -8.02
N ASN A 40 2.78 5.56 -9.26
CA ASN A 40 3.22 6.44 -10.35
C ASN A 40 2.39 7.74 -10.36
N PRO A 41 2.78 8.82 -11.04
CA PRO A 41 2.02 10.08 -11.08
C PRO A 41 0.77 10.08 -11.99
N PHE A 42 0.42 8.96 -12.62
CA PHE A 42 -0.69 8.87 -13.57
C PHE A 42 -1.89 8.05 -13.07
N VAL A 43 -1.79 7.35 -11.94
CA VAL A 43 -2.91 6.62 -11.30
C VAL A 43 -3.80 7.58 -10.49
N GLU A 44 -5.11 7.42 -10.40
CA GLU A 44 -5.95 8.33 -9.57
C GLU A 44 -5.73 8.15 -8.05
N GLY A 45 -5.04 7.08 -7.65
CA GLY A 45 -4.89 6.71 -6.24
C GLY A 45 -6.19 6.17 -5.67
N GLY A 46 -6.33 6.23 -4.35
CA GLY A 46 -7.53 5.73 -3.66
C GLY A 46 -7.25 5.22 -2.24
N VAL A 47 -8.28 4.67 -1.61
CA VAL A 47 -8.15 4.02 -0.30
C VAL A 47 -7.78 2.54 -0.53
N ASP A 48 -6.63 2.13 -0.01
CA ASP A 48 -6.16 0.74 -0.11
C ASP A 48 -5.65 0.33 1.29
N VAL A 49 -6.42 -0.51 1.96
CA VAL A 49 -6.11 -1.04 3.29
C VAL A 49 -5.49 -2.43 3.16
N VAL A 50 -4.64 -2.82 4.12
CA VAL A 50 -4.03 -4.15 4.12
C VAL A 50 -5.12 -5.21 4.32
N PRO A 51 -5.34 -6.11 3.35
CA PRO A 51 -6.33 -7.18 3.46
C PRO A 51 -5.84 -8.26 4.45
N GLU A 52 -6.78 -9.05 4.99
CA GLU A 52 -6.45 -10.16 5.90
C GLU A 52 -5.70 -11.31 5.21
N LYS A 53 -5.86 -11.44 3.89
CA LYS A 53 -5.17 -12.45 3.07
C LYS A 53 -4.02 -11.81 2.30
N PHE A 54 -2.91 -12.54 2.15
CA PHE A 54 -1.79 -12.05 1.36
C PHE A 54 -2.16 -11.92 -0.11
N THR A 55 -2.20 -10.70 -0.64
CA THR A 55 -2.37 -10.43 -2.07
C THR A 55 -1.42 -9.33 -2.51
N ILE A 56 -0.87 -9.49 -3.71
CA ILE A 56 0.03 -8.53 -4.34
C ILE A 56 -0.78 -7.55 -5.21
N PHE A 57 -1.92 -7.99 -5.73
CA PHE A 57 -2.79 -7.18 -6.58
C PHE A 57 -3.58 -6.16 -5.76
N ARG A 58 -3.95 -5.04 -6.40
CA ARG A 58 -4.70 -3.97 -5.74
C ARG A 58 -6.06 -4.58 -5.40
N ASN A 59 -6.40 -4.64 -4.12
CA ASN A 59 -7.67 -5.18 -3.69
C ASN A 59 -8.73 -4.10 -3.91
N ASP A 60 -9.24 -4.03 -5.14
CA ASP A 60 -10.37 -3.18 -5.52
C ASP A 60 -11.64 -3.89 -5.00
N ASP A 61 -11.89 -3.81 -3.70
CA ASP A 61 -13.20 -4.14 -3.14
C ASP A 61 -14.14 -3.03 -3.64
N LYS A 62 -14.84 -3.32 -4.75
CA LYS A 62 -15.96 -2.51 -5.24
C LYS A 62 -17.08 -2.43 -4.23
#